data_AF-A0A855KK12-F1
#
_entry.id   AF-A0A855KK12-F1
#
_cell.length_a   1.000
_cell.length_b   1.000
_cell.length_c   1.000
_cell.angle_alpha   90.00
_cell.angle_beta   90.00
_cell.angle_gamma   90.00
#
_symmetry.space_group_name_H-M   'P 1'
#
loop_
_entity.id
_entity.type
_entity.pdbx_description
1 polymer ?
#
loop_
_entity_poly.entity_id
_entity_poly.type
_entity_poly.pdbx_seq_one_letter_code
_entity_poly.pdbx_strand_id
1 'polypeptide(L)'
;MSQYQRLLLIINPALRHSPAINHAAALAKASGAGLHIAALVKPLEILSLLDEGVQEKARESYLQDHRDWLKNQATNLNALGLKVTTEVMWADDMKQDILDHVTEMQPDLLIKEVQHESALKRAFFTPLDWHLLRHCPIPVYLVGGGGHALPRKVVAAVDASDAAPADSELNERIIQQATNLALQCDAELHLLYACDLSGVYLADMGGLALPDITKELRTTEEQSFSKLAGRYGVPSDRRHFVLGHPVAALSDFANEQQVDVIVMGRVQYHGLEKLLGSTTEHILYQVPCSVLAV
;
A
#
# COMPACT_ATOMS: atom_id res chain seq x y z
N MET A 1 10.34 8.18 17.05
CA MET A 1 10.56 7.10 16.07
C MET A 1 9.70 5.92 16.51
N SER A 2 8.47 5.75 16.00
CA SER A 2 7.66 4.58 16.37
C SER A 2 7.98 3.44 15.41
N GLN A 3 8.76 2.48 15.91
CA GLN A 3 8.93 1.17 15.27
C GLN A 3 7.58 0.46 15.22
N TYR A 4 7.25 -0.27 14.14
CA TYR A 4 6.02 -1.07 14.10
C TYR A 4 6.03 -2.04 15.30
N GLN A 5 4.90 -2.13 16.00
CA GLN A 5 4.70 -3.01 17.16
C GLN A 5 3.74 -4.15 16.84
N ARG A 6 2.71 -3.88 16.03
CA ARG A 6 1.67 -4.84 15.64
C ARG A 6 1.37 -4.76 14.14
N LEU A 7 1.60 -5.87 13.44
CA LEU A 7 1.27 -6.04 12.03
C LEU A 7 0.08 -6.98 11.91
N LEU A 8 -0.89 -6.61 11.09
CA LEU A 8 -2.02 -7.47 10.72
C LEU A 8 -1.87 -7.88 9.25
N LEU A 9 -1.71 -9.17 9.00
CA LEU A 9 -1.72 -9.74 7.65
C LEU A 9 -3.09 -10.37 7.37
N ILE A 10 -3.76 -9.89 6.33
CA ILE A 10 -4.96 -10.53 5.78
C ILE A 10 -4.56 -11.42 4.60
N ILE A 11 -4.86 -12.71 4.70
CA ILE A 11 -4.64 -13.68 3.62
C ILE A 11 -5.95 -14.24 3.08
N ASN A 12 -5.92 -14.62 1.80
CA ASN A 12 -6.94 -15.50 1.24
C ASN A 12 -6.55 -16.96 1.52
N PRO A 13 -7.29 -17.71 2.35
CA PRO A 13 -6.98 -19.09 2.71
C PRO A 13 -6.87 -20.05 1.52
N ALA A 14 -7.54 -19.74 0.40
CA ALA A 14 -7.43 -20.55 -0.81
C ALA A 14 -5.99 -20.55 -1.39
N LEU A 15 -5.20 -19.53 -1.07
CA LEU A 15 -3.82 -19.37 -1.50
C LEU A 15 -2.89 -19.98 -0.43
N ARG A 16 -2.75 -21.31 -0.44
CA ARG A 16 -1.85 -22.05 0.49
C ARG A 16 -0.37 -21.69 0.37
N HIS A 17 -0.01 -20.93 -0.66
CA HIS A 17 1.30 -20.31 -0.82
C HIS A 17 1.09 -18.83 -1.10
N SER A 18 1.36 -17.99 -0.10
CA SER A 18 1.24 -16.54 -0.17
C SER A 18 2.61 -15.90 0.03
N PRO A 19 3.19 -15.20 -0.96
CA PRO A 19 4.41 -14.40 -0.76
C PRO A 19 4.23 -13.33 0.33
N ALA A 20 3.00 -12.89 0.60
CA ALA A 20 2.72 -11.93 1.66
C ALA A 20 2.99 -12.47 3.07
N ILE A 21 2.88 -13.78 3.31
CA ILE A 21 3.28 -14.38 4.60
C ILE A 21 4.78 -14.21 4.83
N ASN A 22 5.59 -14.54 3.81
CA ASN A 22 7.04 -14.39 3.89
C ASN A 22 7.45 -12.92 4.06
N HIS A 23 6.78 -12.03 3.32
CA HIS A 23 7.01 -10.59 3.42
C HIS A 23 6.66 -10.05 4.82
N ALA A 24 5.46 -10.34 5.31
CA ALA A 24 5.02 -9.89 6.64
C ALA A 24 5.89 -10.47 7.75
N ALA A 25 6.31 -11.73 7.64
CA ALA A 25 7.25 -12.33 8.58
C ALA A 25 8.63 -11.64 8.54
N ALA A 26 9.16 -11.36 7.36
CA ALA A 26 10.44 -10.67 7.23
C ALA A 26 10.36 -9.26 7.83
N LEU A 27 9.28 -8.52 7.56
CA LEU A 27 9.04 -7.19 8.13
C LEU A 27 8.86 -7.26 9.65
N ALA A 28 8.10 -8.24 10.17
CA ALA A 28 7.94 -8.46 11.61
C ALA A 28 9.29 -8.75 12.29
N LYS A 29 10.13 -9.57 11.65
CA LYS A 29 11.47 -9.87 12.16
C LYS A 29 12.38 -8.64 12.18
N ALA A 30 12.37 -7.85 11.12
CA ALA A 30 13.21 -6.66 10.99
C ALA A 30 12.76 -5.53 11.94
N SER A 31 11.44 -5.40 12.14
CA SER A 31 10.84 -4.41 13.05
C SER A 31 10.70 -4.89 14.49
N GLY A 32 10.85 -6.19 14.79
CA GLY A 32 10.54 -6.76 16.11
C GLY A 32 9.04 -6.76 16.46
N ALA A 33 8.16 -6.43 15.50
CA ALA A 33 6.72 -6.38 15.70
C ALA A 33 6.12 -7.78 15.93
N GLY A 34 5.00 -7.82 16.65
CA GLY A 34 4.10 -8.97 16.62
C GLY A 34 3.38 -9.05 15.29
N LEU A 35 3.22 -10.26 14.76
CA LEU A 35 2.48 -10.53 13.52
C LEU A 35 1.21 -11.30 13.85
N HIS A 36 0.06 -10.72 13.51
CA HIS A 36 -1.21 -11.44 13.49
C HIS A 36 -1.57 -11.79 12.05
N ILE A 37 -1.87 -13.06 11.79
CA ILE A 37 -2.29 -13.55 10.47
C ILE A 37 -3.75 -13.97 10.54
N ALA A 38 -4.63 -13.23 9.86
CA ALA A 38 -6.04 -13.54 9.76
C ALA A 38 -6.38 -14.08 8.36
N ALA A 39 -7.01 -15.25 8.31
CA ALA A 39 -7.60 -15.79 7.08
C ALA A 39 -9.10 -15.57 7.09
N LEU A 40 -9.61 -14.82 6.11
CA LEU A 40 -11.04 -14.61 5.92
C LEU A 40 -11.58 -15.58 4.87
N VAL A 41 -12.50 -16.43 5.30
CA VAL A 41 -13.10 -17.47 4.49
C VAL A 41 -14.46 -17.00 3.95
N LYS A 42 -14.63 -17.05 2.62
CA LYS A 42 -15.93 -16.75 2.00
C LYS A 42 -16.93 -17.90 2.22
N PRO A 43 -18.23 -17.58 2.32
CA PRO A 43 -19.27 -18.59 2.27
C PRO A 43 -19.18 -19.39 0.97
N LEU A 44 -19.15 -20.71 1.09
CA LEU A 44 -19.27 -21.60 -0.07
C LEU A 44 -20.74 -21.60 -0.49
N GLU A 45 -21.06 -21.07 -1.67
CA GLU A 45 -22.44 -21.03 -2.20
C GLU A 45 -23.07 -22.43 -2.23
N ILE A 46 -22.27 -23.48 -2.43
CA ILE A 46 -22.72 -24.88 -2.46
C ILE A 46 -23.28 -25.36 -1.10
N LEU A 47 -22.84 -24.76 0.01
CA LEU A 47 -23.31 -25.10 1.36
C LEU A 47 -24.72 -24.55 1.63
N SER A 48 -25.19 -23.57 0.86
CA SER A 48 -26.56 -23.04 0.96
C SER A 48 -27.64 -24.01 0.46
N LEU A 49 -27.23 -25.08 -0.22
CA LEU A 49 -28.11 -26.13 -0.76
C LEU A 49 -28.29 -27.33 0.19
N LEU A 50 -27.66 -27.30 1.36
CA LEU A 50 -27.68 -28.39 2.34
C LEU A 50 -28.65 -28.10 3.48
N ASP A 51 -29.09 -29.15 4.19
CA ASP A 51 -29.83 -29.00 5.44
C ASP A 51 -28.99 -28.25 6.49
N GLU A 52 -29.62 -27.41 7.32
CA GLU A 52 -28.93 -26.52 8.29
C GLU A 52 -27.91 -27.25 9.17
N GLY A 53 -28.25 -28.42 9.71
CA GLY A 53 -27.35 -29.20 10.57
C GLY A 53 -26.16 -29.84 9.81
N VAL A 54 -26.28 -30.05 8.50
CA VAL A 54 -25.18 -30.51 7.64
C VAL A 54 -24.31 -29.32 7.22
N GLN A 55 -24.94 -28.17 6.97
CA GLN A 55 -24.27 -26.92 6.65
C GLN A 55 -23.33 -26.46 7.76
N GLU A 56 -23.77 -26.46 9.02
CA GLU A 56 -22.93 -26.07 10.17
C GLU A 56 -21.72 -26.98 10.34
N LYS A 57 -21.91 -28.31 10.25
CA LYS A 57 -20.81 -29.28 10.36
C LYS A 57 -19.81 -29.16 9.22
N ALA A 58 -20.30 -28.97 8.00
CA ALA A 58 -19.44 -28.78 6.82
C ALA A 58 -18.65 -27.47 6.92
N ARG A 59 -19.29 -26.38 7.37
CA ARG A 59 -18.62 -25.09 7.65
C ARG A 59 -17.53 -25.24 8.69
N GLU A 60 -17.82 -25.88 9.83
CA GLU A 60 -16.84 -26.03 10.91
C GLU A 60 -15.66 -26.90 10.48
N SER A 61 -15.91 -28.01 9.77
CA SER A 61 -14.83 -28.84 9.22
C SER A 61 -13.95 -28.05 8.24
N TYR A 62 -14.57 -27.25 7.36
CA TYR A 62 -13.84 -26.43 6.40
C TYR A 62 -13.00 -25.33 7.08
N LEU A 63 -13.52 -24.70 8.13
CA LEU A 63 -12.78 -23.75 8.95
C LEU A 63 -11.62 -24.42 9.69
N GLN A 64 -11.84 -25.61 10.24
CA GLN A 64 -10.84 -26.35 11.00
C GLN A 64 -9.61 -26.68 10.14
N ASP A 65 -9.79 -27.11 8.90
CA ASP A 65 -8.70 -27.37 7.96
C ASP A 65 -7.81 -26.14 7.75
N HIS A 66 -8.41 -24.95 7.66
CA HIS A 66 -7.68 -23.69 7.51
C HIS A 66 -6.99 -23.26 8.79
N ARG A 67 -7.61 -23.52 9.96
CA ARG A 67 -6.99 -23.25 11.27
C ARG A 67 -5.75 -24.11 11.47
N ASP A 68 -5.83 -25.39 11.15
CA ASP A 68 -4.70 -26.31 11.30
C ASP A 68 -3.55 -25.94 10.36
N TRP A 69 -3.87 -25.58 9.10
CA TRP A 69 -2.85 -25.07 8.17
C TRP A 69 -2.19 -23.78 8.68
N LEU A 70 -2.96 -22.78 9.12
CA LEU A 70 -2.41 -21.53 9.64
C LEU A 70 -1.59 -21.73 10.90
N LYS A 71 -2.04 -22.59 11.81
CA LYS A 71 -1.33 -22.92 13.04
C LYS A 71 0.03 -23.55 12.75
N ASN A 72 0.12 -24.39 11.72
CA ASN A 72 1.40 -24.94 11.27
C ASN A 72 2.33 -23.84 10.73
N GLN A 73 1.81 -22.88 9.94
CA GLN A 73 2.61 -21.74 9.49
C GLN A 73 3.12 -20.90 10.67
N ALA A 74 2.26 -20.57 11.62
CA ALA A 74 2.65 -19.81 12.80
C ALA A 74 3.64 -20.56 13.68
N THR A 75 3.51 -21.88 13.83
CA THR A 75 4.48 -22.71 14.57
C THR A 75 5.87 -22.62 13.94
N ASN A 76 5.95 -22.71 12.61
CA ASN A 76 7.21 -22.57 11.89
C ASN A 76 7.83 -21.18 12.07
N LEU A 77 7.02 -20.12 11.98
CA LEU A 77 7.50 -18.75 12.18
C LEU A 77 7.91 -18.47 13.63
N ASN A 78 7.16 -18.98 14.60
CA ASN A 78 7.49 -18.87 16.02
C ASN A 78 8.80 -19.60 16.37
N ALA A 79 9.06 -20.76 15.73
CA ALA A 79 10.34 -21.47 15.87
C ALA A 79 11.55 -20.65 15.34
N LEU A 80 11.30 -19.70 14.44
CA LEU A 80 12.30 -18.73 13.96
C LEU A 80 12.43 -17.49 14.87
N GLY A 81 11.76 -17.47 16.02
CA GLY A 81 11.82 -16.40 17.03
C GLY A 81 10.85 -15.24 16.81
N LEU A 82 9.90 -15.36 15.88
CA LEU A 82 8.84 -14.37 15.70
C LEU A 82 7.74 -14.53 16.75
N LYS A 83 6.93 -13.48 16.95
CA LYS A 83 5.70 -13.51 17.75
C LYS A 83 4.50 -13.54 16.81
N VAL A 84 4.07 -14.74 16.45
CA VAL A 84 2.99 -14.95 15.47
C VAL A 84 1.74 -15.53 16.14
N THR A 85 0.62 -14.86 15.91
CA THR A 85 -0.73 -15.33 16.26
C THR A 85 -1.57 -15.48 14.99
N THR A 86 -2.58 -16.35 15.03
CA THR A 86 -3.41 -16.66 13.86
C THR A 86 -4.87 -16.71 14.20
N GLU A 87 -5.70 -16.29 13.26
CA GLU A 87 -7.15 -16.41 13.34
C GLU A 87 -7.73 -16.83 11.99
N VAL A 88 -8.79 -17.63 12.01
CA VAL A 88 -9.61 -17.91 10.83
C VAL A 88 -11.02 -17.41 11.11
N MET A 89 -11.43 -16.42 10.34
CA MET A 89 -12.75 -15.82 10.43
C MET A 89 -13.61 -16.24 9.24
N TRP A 90 -14.86 -16.53 9.51
CA TRP A 90 -15.86 -16.65 8.47
C TRP A 90 -16.40 -15.26 8.17
N ALA A 91 -16.34 -14.84 6.91
CA ALA A 91 -16.62 -13.47 6.54
C ALA A 91 -17.94 -13.36 5.77
N ASP A 92 -18.96 -12.78 6.38
CA ASP A 92 -20.24 -12.51 5.72
C ASP A 92 -20.15 -11.23 4.89
N ASP A 93 -19.49 -10.19 5.40
CA ASP A 93 -19.03 -9.04 4.63
C ASP A 93 -17.54 -8.80 4.86
N MET A 94 -16.73 -9.47 4.04
CA MET A 94 -15.27 -9.40 4.08
C MET A 94 -14.69 -7.99 4.14
N LYS A 95 -15.37 -6.99 3.55
CA LYS A 95 -14.90 -5.61 3.60
C LYS A 95 -15.05 -5.03 5.01
N GLN A 96 -16.23 -5.16 5.59
CA GLN A 96 -16.55 -4.62 6.90
C GLN A 96 -15.83 -5.41 8.01
N ASP A 97 -15.82 -6.74 7.90
CA ASP A 97 -15.19 -7.63 8.88
C ASP A 97 -13.69 -7.31 9.07
N ILE A 98 -12.98 -6.98 7.98
CA ILE A 98 -11.57 -6.55 8.07
C ILE A 98 -11.44 -5.19 8.78
N LEU A 99 -12.33 -4.23 8.50
CA LEU A 99 -12.29 -2.91 9.12
C LEU A 99 -12.63 -2.96 10.61
N ASP A 100 -13.60 -3.78 10.99
CA ASP A 100 -13.98 -4.00 12.38
C ASP A 100 -12.82 -4.66 13.13
N HIS A 101 -12.19 -5.67 12.54
CA HIS A 101 -11.02 -6.33 13.12
C HIS A 101 -9.82 -5.38 13.27
N VAL A 102 -9.56 -4.51 12.29
CA VAL A 102 -8.55 -3.44 12.39
C VAL A 102 -8.86 -2.49 13.55
N THR A 103 -10.13 -2.13 13.71
CA THR A 103 -10.59 -1.20 14.76
C THR A 103 -10.44 -1.82 16.15
N GLU A 104 -10.75 -3.11 16.30
CA GLU A 104 -10.61 -3.85 17.57
C GLU A 104 -9.15 -4.11 17.93
N MET A 105 -8.35 -4.61 16.98
CA MET A 105 -6.95 -4.99 17.22
C MET A 105 -6.03 -3.76 17.37
N GLN A 106 -6.36 -2.67 16.69
CA GLN A 106 -5.52 -1.47 16.53
C GLN A 106 -4.08 -1.81 16.09
N PRO A 107 -3.89 -2.47 14.92
CA PRO A 107 -2.56 -2.70 14.39
C PRO A 107 -1.95 -1.40 13.83
N ASP A 108 -0.63 -1.33 13.73
CA ASP A 108 0.07 -0.18 13.16
C ASP A 108 0.06 -0.21 11.62
N LEU A 109 -0.12 -1.39 11.04
CA LEU A 109 -0.07 -1.64 9.60
C LEU A 109 -0.98 -2.81 9.20
N LEU A 110 -1.84 -2.59 8.22
CA LEU A 110 -2.60 -3.64 7.55
C LEU A 110 -1.84 -4.10 6.30
N ILE A 111 -1.44 -5.36 6.26
CA ILE A 111 -0.76 -5.99 5.12
C ILE A 111 -1.76 -6.88 4.39
N LYS A 112 -1.83 -6.78 3.06
CA LYS A 112 -2.67 -7.65 2.24
C LYS A 112 -1.96 -7.95 0.92
N GLU A 113 -2.05 -9.20 0.47
CA GLU A 113 -1.60 -9.59 -0.85
C GLU A 113 -2.55 -9.08 -1.94
N VAL A 114 -1.99 -8.50 -3.00
CA VAL A 114 -2.74 -8.17 -4.22
C VAL A 114 -2.83 -9.41 -5.10
N GLN A 115 -4.02 -9.69 -5.64
CA GLN A 115 -4.19 -10.81 -6.55
C GLN A 115 -3.46 -10.53 -7.87
N HIS A 116 -2.62 -11.46 -8.29
CA HIS A 116 -1.89 -11.36 -9.55
C HIS A 116 -2.38 -12.43 -10.53
N GLU A 117 -2.91 -12.02 -11.68
CA GLU A 117 -3.10 -12.95 -12.81
C GLU A 117 -1.78 -13.08 -13.59
N SER A 118 -1.21 -14.28 -13.58
CA SER A 118 0.10 -14.59 -14.16
C SER A 118 0.23 -14.25 -15.65
N ALA A 119 -0.88 -14.17 -16.39
CA ALA A 119 -0.91 -13.90 -17.83
C ALA A 119 -0.58 -12.45 -18.21
N LEU A 120 -0.83 -11.48 -17.32
CA LEU A 120 -0.78 -10.06 -17.67
C LEU A 120 0.37 -9.29 -16.99
N LYS A 121 1.14 -9.93 -16.10
CA LYS A 121 2.21 -9.28 -15.30
C LYS A 121 1.75 -7.98 -14.62
N ARG A 122 0.48 -7.94 -14.21
CA ARG A 122 -0.16 -6.75 -13.62
C ARG A 122 -0.79 -7.14 -12.29
N ALA A 123 -0.61 -6.27 -11.31
CA ALA A 123 -1.33 -6.33 -10.05
C ALA A 123 -2.81 -5.99 -10.31
N PHE A 124 -3.73 -6.91 -10.01
CA PHE A 124 -5.16 -6.67 -10.08
C PHE A 124 -5.68 -6.32 -8.70
N PHE A 125 -5.93 -5.03 -8.49
CA PHE A 125 -6.57 -4.55 -7.28
C PHE A 125 -8.05 -4.93 -7.30
N THR A 126 -8.45 -5.72 -6.31
CA THR A 126 -9.80 -6.22 -6.16
C THR A 126 -10.72 -5.12 -5.58
N PRO A 127 -12.06 -5.25 -5.71
CA PRO A 127 -12.99 -4.35 -5.02
C PRO A 127 -12.75 -4.25 -3.50
N LEU A 128 -12.20 -5.31 -2.90
CA LEU A 128 -11.79 -5.30 -1.50
C LEU A 128 -10.59 -4.38 -1.27
N ASP A 129 -9.55 -4.46 -2.11
CA ASP A 129 -8.37 -3.59 -2.00
C ASP A 129 -8.77 -2.11 -2.06
N TRP A 130 -9.64 -1.77 -3.01
CA TRP A 130 -10.21 -0.44 -3.12
C TRP A 130 -10.91 -0.01 -1.85
N HIS A 131 -11.81 -0.85 -1.33
CA HIS A 131 -12.54 -0.54 -0.13
C HIS A 131 -11.62 -0.29 1.07
N LEU A 132 -10.58 -1.11 1.25
CA LEU A 132 -9.58 -0.92 2.31
C LEU A 132 -8.82 0.40 2.14
N LEU A 133 -8.39 0.73 0.92
CA LEU A 133 -7.76 2.02 0.63
C LEU A 133 -8.68 3.22 0.85
N ARG A 134 -9.99 3.05 0.74
CA ARG A 134 -10.95 4.14 1.02
C ARG A 134 -11.24 4.29 2.51
N HIS A 135 -11.38 3.17 3.24
CA HIS A 135 -12.03 3.17 4.55
C HIS A 135 -11.15 2.70 5.71
N CYS A 136 -10.01 2.05 5.47
CA CYS A 136 -9.14 1.60 6.55
C CYS A 136 -8.59 2.80 7.34
N PRO A 137 -8.65 2.83 8.68
CA PRO A 137 -8.20 3.98 9.46
C PRO A 137 -6.67 4.06 9.63
N ILE A 138 -5.95 3.00 9.23
CA ILE A 138 -4.50 2.87 9.37
C ILE A 138 -3.82 2.71 8.00
N PRO A 139 -2.48 2.80 7.92
CA PRO A 139 -1.76 2.51 6.69
C PRO A 139 -2.05 1.11 6.14
N VAL A 140 -2.23 1.03 4.82
CA VAL A 140 -2.52 -0.23 4.10
C VAL A 140 -1.36 -0.55 3.17
N TYR A 141 -0.72 -1.69 3.40
CA TYR A 141 0.38 -2.20 2.61
C TYR A 141 -0.08 -3.34 1.70
N LEU A 142 -0.18 -3.02 0.43
CA LEU A 142 -0.60 -3.92 -0.64
C LEU A 142 0.64 -4.53 -1.28
N VAL A 143 0.89 -5.80 -0.94
CA VAL A 143 2.07 -6.56 -1.39
C VAL A 143 1.81 -7.07 -2.81
N GLY A 144 2.59 -6.58 -3.76
CA GLY A 144 2.53 -6.96 -5.17
C GLY A 144 3.29 -8.25 -5.50
N GLY A 145 3.13 -8.73 -6.74
CA GLY A 145 3.64 -10.04 -7.20
C GLY A 145 5.12 -10.10 -7.59
N GLY A 146 5.92 -9.09 -7.25
CA GLY A 146 7.33 -9.01 -7.62
C GLY A 146 8.20 -8.54 -6.46
N GLY A 147 9.24 -9.31 -6.15
CA GLY A 147 10.38 -8.80 -5.37
C GLY A 147 10.53 -9.32 -3.95
N HIS A 148 11.61 -8.85 -3.35
CA HIS A 148 12.28 -9.35 -2.14
C HIS A 148 11.37 -9.51 -0.92
N ALA A 149 11.79 -10.36 0.02
CA ALA A 149 11.11 -10.52 1.31
C ALA A 149 11.06 -9.20 2.11
N LEU A 150 12.07 -8.33 1.96
CA LEU A 150 12.09 -6.97 2.46
C LEU A 150 12.39 -6.01 1.31
N PRO A 151 11.73 -4.84 1.24
CA PRO A 151 12.04 -3.85 0.22
C PRO A 151 13.46 -3.32 0.39
N ARG A 152 14.14 -3.05 -0.71
CA ARG A 152 15.46 -2.41 -0.77
C ARG A 152 15.39 -0.98 -1.28
N LYS A 153 14.36 -0.64 -2.05
CA LYS A 153 14.10 0.70 -2.57
C LYS A 153 12.66 1.13 -2.26
N VAL A 154 12.54 2.12 -1.38
CA VAL A 154 11.27 2.73 -0.97
C VAL A 154 11.19 4.15 -1.54
N VAL A 155 10.10 4.45 -2.24
CA VAL A 155 9.86 5.76 -2.85
C VAL A 155 8.68 6.43 -2.17
N ALA A 156 8.89 7.62 -1.59
CA ALA A 156 7.82 8.51 -1.15
C ALA A 156 7.34 9.36 -2.33
N ALA A 157 6.10 9.14 -2.78
CA ALA A 157 5.44 9.95 -3.79
C ALA A 157 4.78 11.17 -3.11
N VAL A 158 5.33 12.36 -3.35
CA VAL A 158 4.91 13.60 -2.69
C VAL A 158 4.41 14.61 -3.71
N ASP A 159 3.56 15.53 -3.26
CA ASP A 159 3.09 16.66 -4.06
C ASP A 159 3.73 17.94 -3.52
N ALA A 160 4.73 18.47 -4.22
CA ALA A 160 5.45 19.67 -3.80
C ALA A 160 4.92 20.96 -4.45
N SER A 161 3.74 20.90 -5.08
CA SER A 161 3.05 22.11 -5.53
C SER A 161 2.82 23.06 -4.36
N ASP A 162 2.73 24.35 -4.65
CA ASP A 162 2.63 25.41 -3.63
C ASP A 162 1.29 25.28 -2.89
N ALA A 163 1.28 24.44 -1.86
CA ALA A 163 0.06 23.78 -1.40
C ALA A 163 -0.44 24.27 -0.05
N ALA A 164 -1.76 24.20 0.10
CA ALA A 164 -2.48 24.51 1.32
C ALA A 164 -1.93 23.68 2.52
N PRO A 165 -2.15 24.12 3.77
CA PRO A 165 -1.63 23.43 4.96
C PRO A 165 -1.88 21.90 5.01
N ALA A 166 -3.01 21.44 4.45
CA ALA A 166 -3.39 20.02 4.41
C ALA A 166 -2.44 19.13 3.58
N ASP A 167 -1.89 19.65 2.48
CA ASP A 167 -0.99 18.89 1.60
C ASP A 167 0.40 18.77 2.24
N SER A 168 0.82 19.77 3.02
CA SER A 168 2.02 19.69 3.86
C SER A 168 1.90 18.58 4.92
N GLU A 169 0.73 18.41 5.56
CA GLU A 169 0.51 17.34 6.54
C GLU A 169 0.46 15.95 5.90
N LEU A 170 -0.09 15.84 4.68
CA LEU A 170 -0.09 14.59 3.93
C LEU A 170 1.32 14.19 3.50
N ASN A 171 2.09 15.12 2.93
CA ASN A 171 3.50 14.87 2.58
C ASN A 171 4.34 14.46 3.79
N GLU A 172 4.14 15.11 4.93
CA GLU A 172 4.83 14.74 6.17
C GLU A 172 4.50 13.29 6.58
N ARG A 173 3.22 12.89 6.52
CA ARG A 173 2.82 11.49 6.79
C ARG A 173 3.43 10.51 5.80
N ILE A 174 3.41 10.81 4.50
CA ILE A 174 3.99 9.96 3.45
C ILE A 174 5.50 9.78 3.69
N ILE A 175 6.25 10.88 3.85
CA ILE A 175 7.69 10.83 4.04
C ILE A 175 8.04 10.12 5.35
N GLN A 176 7.29 10.37 6.43
CA GLN A 176 7.53 9.70 7.71
C GLN A 176 7.32 8.19 7.62
N GLN A 177 6.25 7.75 6.96
CA GLN A 177 5.96 6.33 6.76
C GLN A 177 7.00 5.66 5.85
N ALA A 178 7.38 6.32 4.76
CA ALA A 178 8.45 5.84 3.88
C ALA A 178 9.80 5.74 4.60
N THR A 179 10.13 6.73 5.43
CA THR A 179 11.35 6.73 6.24
C THR A 179 11.33 5.58 7.25
N ASN A 180 10.21 5.38 7.95
CA ASN A 180 10.06 4.29 8.91
C ASN A 180 10.21 2.92 8.24
N LEU A 181 9.54 2.70 7.11
CA LEU A 181 9.66 1.46 6.35
C LEU A 181 11.09 1.24 5.89
N ALA A 182 11.73 2.26 5.30
CA ALA A 182 13.08 2.16 4.79
C ALA A 182 14.10 1.82 5.89
N LEU A 183 14.03 2.50 7.04
CA LEU A 183 14.91 2.23 8.18
C LEU A 183 14.76 0.81 8.72
N GLN A 184 13.53 0.30 8.82
CA GLN A 184 13.29 -1.05 9.33
C GLN A 184 13.75 -2.14 8.35
N CYS A 185 13.74 -1.84 7.05
CA CYS A 185 14.12 -2.81 6.01
C CYS A 185 15.58 -2.69 5.57
N ASP A 186 16.35 -1.75 6.14
CA ASP A 186 17.67 -1.34 5.64
C ASP A 186 17.63 -0.99 4.13
N ALA A 187 16.61 -0.23 3.76
CA ALA A 187 16.31 0.15 2.38
C ALA A 187 16.74 1.60 2.08
N GLU A 188 16.93 1.89 0.80
CA GLU A 188 17.12 3.24 0.30
C GLU A 188 15.79 4.00 0.30
N LEU A 189 15.77 5.18 0.91
CA LEU A 189 14.67 6.13 0.79
C LEU A 189 14.91 7.08 -0.39
N HIS A 190 13.94 7.12 -1.30
CA HIS A 190 13.86 8.08 -2.39
C HIS A 190 12.61 8.93 -2.25
N LEU A 191 12.67 10.17 -2.74
CA LEU A 191 11.50 11.03 -2.90
C LEU A 191 11.26 11.26 -4.38
N LEU A 192 9.98 11.22 -4.78
CA LEU A 192 9.54 11.45 -6.14
C LEU A 192 8.39 12.45 -6.13
N TYR A 193 8.53 13.49 -6.96
CA TYR A 193 7.44 14.39 -7.30
C TYR A 193 7.22 14.36 -8.81
N ALA A 194 6.01 13.96 -9.20
CA ALA A 194 5.56 13.99 -10.58
C ALA A 194 4.72 15.27 -10.80
N CYS A 195 5.32 16.26 -11.45
CA CYS A 195 4.73 17.56 -11.70
C CYS A 195 4.02 17.58 -13.06
N ASP A 196 2.70 17.76 -13.04
CA ASP A 196 1.89 17.87 -14.25
C ASP A 196 1.66 19.33 -14.63
N LEU A 197 2.38 19.79 -15.66
CA LEU A 197 2.26 21.14 -16.20
C LEU A 197 1.36 21.21 -17.44
N SER A 198 0.66 20.12 -17.81
CA SER A 198 -0.11 20.02 -19.06
C SER A 198 -1.19 21.09 -19.18
N GLY A 199 -1.86 21.45 -18.08
CA GLY A 199 -2.88 22.52 -18.06
C GLY A 199 -2.32 23.88 -18.45
N VAL A 200 -1.06 24.17 -18.11
CA VAL A 200 -0.38 25.42 -18.48
C VAL A 200 0.01 25.40 -19.96
N TYR A 201 0.47 24.27 -20.48
CA TYR A 201 0.76 24.10 -21.92
C TYR A 201 -0.47 24.21 -22.81
N LEU A 202 -1.63 23.75 -22.35
CA LEU A 202 -2.89 23.89 -23.10
C LEU A 202 -3.39 25.33 -23.14
N ALA A 203 -3.17 26.10 -22.05
CA ALA A 203 -3.47 27.53 -22.02
C ALA A 203 -2.54 28.34 -22.96
N ASP A 204 -1.29 27.91 -23.12
CA ASP A 204 -0.28 28.52 -24.02
C ASP A 204 -0.69 28.41 -25.51
N MET A 205 -1.31 27.29 -25.91
CA MET A 205 -1.89 27.10 -27.26
C MET A 205 -3.06 28.05 -27.58
N GLY A 206 -3.61 28.75 -26.58
CA GLY A 206 -4.66 29.77 -26.73
C GLY A 206 -4.16 31.16 -27.14
N GLY A 207 -2.85 31.35 -27.37
CA GLY A 207 -2.27 32.61 -27.85
C GLY A 207 -1.67 33.53 -26.77
N LEU A 208 -1.59 33.06 -25.52
CA LEU A 208 -0.87 33.74 -24.43
C LEU A 208 0.52 33.13 -24.30
N ALA A 209 1.39 33.42 -25.28
CA ALA A 209 2.75 32.92 -25.34
C ALA A 209 3.58 33.39 -24.14
N LEU A 210 3.86 32.52 -23.17
CA LEU A 210 4.94 32.78 -22.19
C LEU A 210 5.71 31.48 -21.84
N PRO A 211 6.59 30.99 -22.74
CA PRO A 211 7.58 29.94 -22.44
C PRO A 211 8.41 30.22 -21.18
N ASP A 212 8.58 31.49 -20.84
CA ASP A 212 9.25 31.92 -19.63
C ASP A 212 8.43 31.59 -18.36
N ILE A 213 7.09 31.67 -18.41
CA ILE A 213 6.22 31.29 -17.28
C ILE A 213 6.31 29.79 -17.00
N THR A 214 6.26 28.93 -18.02
CA THR A 214 6.34 27.47 -17.80
C THR A 214 7.69 27.07 -17.22
N LYS A 215 8.77 27.74 -17.64
CA LYS A 215 10.12 27.54 -17.09
C LYS A 215 10.24 28.07 -15.66
N GLU A 216 9.70 29.24 -15.35
CA GLU A 216 9.68 29.80 -14.00
C GLU A 216 8.86 28.95 -13.03
N LEU A 217 7.69 28.47 -13.48
CA LEU A 217 6.84 27.58 -12.70
C LEU A 217 7.56 26.27 -12.41
N ARG A 218 8.13 25.61 -13.44
CA ARG A 218 8.96 24.41 -13.25
C ARG A 218 10.06 24.65 -12.23
N THR A 219 10.77 25.77 -12.35
CA THR A 219 11.89 26.10 -11.45
C THR A 219 11.40 26.28 -10.01
N THR A 220 10.24 26.91 -9.83
CA THR A 220 9.59 27.09 -8.52
C THR A 220 9.21 25.73 -7.91
N GLU A 221 8.54 24.88 -8.68
CA GLU A 221 8.13 23.53 -8.28
C GLU A 221 9.33 22.66 -7.89
N GLU A 222 10.41 22.69 -8.68
CA GLU A 222 11.64 21.95 -8.42
C GLU A 222 12.37 22.46 -7.16
N GLN A 223 12.34 23.78 -6.91
CA GLN A 223 12.88 24.38 -5.68
C GLN A 223 12.07 23.98 -4.43
N SER A 224 10.74 24.03 -4.52
CA SER A 224 9.83 23.58 -3.44
C SER A 224 10.06 22.11 -3.11
N PHE A 225 10.16 21.26 -4.12
CA PHE A 225 10.50 19.85 -3.95
C PHE A 225 11.87 19.65 -3.30
N SER A 226 12.90 20.34 -3.78
CA SER A 226 14.26 20.23 -3.22
C SER A 226 14.32 20.69 -1.76
N LYS A 227 13.57 21.73 -1.40
CA LYS A 227 13.43 22.22 -0.02
C LYS A 227 12.73 21.19 0.86
N LEU A 228 11.63 20.61 0.40
CA LEU A 228 10.90 19.54 1.10
C LEU A 228 11.83 18.35 1.35
N ALA A 229 12.50 17.84 0.31
CA ALA A 229 13.42 16.72 0.43
C ALA A 229 14.62 17.03 1.35
N GLY A 230 15.13 18.26 1.29
CA GLY A 230 16.20 18.73 2.17
C GLY A 230 15.81 18.73 3.64
N ARG A 231 14.56 19.11 3.98
CA ARG A 231 14.03 19.08 5.36
C ARG A 231 14.08 17.69 5.98
N TYR A 232 13.90 16.64 5.17
CA TYR A 232 13.93 15.25 5.60
C TYR A 232 15.28 14.55 5.37
N GLY A 233 16.32 15.29 4.97
CA GLY A 233 17.69 14.77 4.85
C GLY A 233 17.90 13.80 3.69
N VAL A 234 17.04 13.83 2.67
CA VAL A 234 17.12 12.91 1.52
C VAL A 234 18.28 13.36 0.62
N PRO A 235 19.25 12.49 0.27
CA PRO A 235 20.38 12.83 -0.61
C PRO A 235 19.95 13.29 -2.01
N SER A 236 20.73 14.17 -2.66
CA SER A 236 20.37 14.77 -3.96
C SER A 236 20.18 13.75 -5.09
N ASP A 237 20.95 12.67 -5.09
CA ASP A 237 20.86 11.54 -6.03
C ASP A 237 19.62 10.65 -5.79
N ARG A 238 18.88 10.89 -4.71
CA ARG A 238 17.63 10.20 -4.36
C ARG A 238 16.41 11.10 -4.40
N ARG A 239 16.54 12.30 -4.97
CA ARG A 239 15.46 13.27 -5.21
C ARG A 239 15.10 13.25 -6.68
N HIS A 240 13.87 12.86 -6.99
CA HIS A 240 13.41 12.69 -8.35
C HIS A 240 12.28 13.68 -8.65
N PHE A 241 12.56 14.65 -9.50
CA PHE A 241 11.56 15.56 -10.05
C PHE A 241 11.27 15.14 -11.48
N VAL A 242 10.04 14.70 -11.76
CA VAL A 242 9.64 14.19 -13.07
C VAL A 242 8.50 15.05 -13.60
N LEU A 243 8.57 15.42 -14.88
CA LEU A 243 7.47 16.09 -15.56
C LEU A 243 6.52 15.05 -16.17
N GLY A 244 5.23 15.19 -15.93
CA GLY A 244 4.21 14.36 -16.56
C GLY A 244 3.02 14.07 -15.66
N HIS A 245 2.00 13.44 -16.24
CA HIS A 245 0.82 13.03 -15.49
C HIS A 245 1.25 12.03 -14.39
N PRO A 246 0.85 12.24 -13.11
CA PRO A 246 1.43 11.53 -11.97
C PRO A 246 1.39 10.02 -12.11
N VAL A 247 0.28 9.48 -12.61
CA VAL A 247 0.09 8.03 -12.79
C VAL A 247 1.16 7.43 -13.71
N ALA A 248 1.33 8.02 -14.90
CA ALA A 248 2.26 7.50 -15.89
C ALA A 248 3.70 7.68 -15.40
N ALA A 249 4.02 8.86 -14.86
CA ALA A 249 5.35 9.15 -14.33
C ALA A 249 5.75 8.21 -13.18
N LEU A 250 4.84 7.92 -12.24
CA LEU A 250 5.08 6.99 -11.13
C LEU A 250 5.25 5.55 -11.63
N SER A 251 4.42 5.11 -12.58
CA SER A 251 4.54 3.79 -13.19
C SER A 251 5.85 3.60 -13.96
N ASP A 252 6.20 4.57 -14.81
CA ASP A 252 7.43 4.52 -15.61
C ASP A 252 8.65 4.56 -14.71
N PHE A 253 8.67 5.46 -13.72
CA PHE A 253 9.74 5.53 -12.72
C PHE A 253 9.88 4.22 -11.93
N ALA A 254 8.77 3.62 -11.49
CA ALA A 254 8.79 2.36 -10.74
C ALA A 254 9.44 1.22 -11.55
N ASN A 255 9.09 1.13 -12.84
CA ASN A 255 9.65 0.15 -13.76
C ASN A 255 11.14 0.43 -14.04
N GLU A 256 11.51 1.66 -14.38
CA GLU A 256 12.87 2.03 -14.73
C GLU A 256 13.84 1.89 -13.56
N GLN A 257 13.42 2.35 -12.37
CA GLN A 257 14.26 2.36 -11.18
C GLN A 257 14.15 1.09 -10.35
N GLN A 258 13.36 0.10 -10.77
CA GLN A 258 13.16 -1.16 -10.05
C GLN A 258 12.74 -0.90 -8.59
N VAL A 259 11.72 -0.08 -8.42
CA VAL A 259 11.19 0.29 -7.10
C VAL A 259 10.51 -0.92 -6.47
N ASP A 260 10.78 -1.20 -5.18
CA ASP A 260 10.10 -2.28 -4.47
C ASP A 260 8.77 -1.81 -3.87
N VAL A 261 8.73 -0.56 -3.35
CA VAL A 261 7.54 0.02 -2.70
C VAL A 261 7.38 1.49 -3.04
N ILE A 262 6.18 1.88 -3.46
CA ILE A 262 5.74 3.28 -3.47
C ILE A 262 4.89 3.55 -2.23
N VAL A 263 5.26 4.59 -1.48
CA VAL A 263 4.52 5.14 -0.36
C VAL A 263 3.79 6.39 -0.83
N MET A 264 2.49 6.47 -0.59
CA MET A 264 1.65 7.51 -1.16
C MET A 264 0.44 7.82 -0.29
N GLY A 265 -0.10 9.02 -0.47
CA GLY A 265 -1.24 9.49 0.30
C GLY A 265 -2.57 8.91 -0.17
N ARG A 266 -3.48 8.76 0.79
CA ARG A 266 -4.90 8.50 0.58
C ARG A 266 -5.62 9.83 0.67
N VAL A 267 -6.19 10.32 -0.43
CA VAL A 267 -7.01 11.53 -0.38
C VAL A 267 -8.28 11.21 0.39
N GLN A 268 -8.41 11.80 1.59
CA GLN A 268 -9.62 11.68 2.41
C GLN A 268 -10.74 12.59 1.88
N TYR A 269 -11.95 12.06 1.91
CA TYR A 269 -13.18 12.79 1.59
C TYR A 269 -13.45 13.86 2.64
N HIS A 270 -13.07 15.11 2.37
CA HIS A 270 -13.56 16.28 3.11
C HIS A 270 -14.17 17.26 2.10
N GLY A 271 -15.49 17.22 1.95
CA GLY A 271 -16.24 18.10 1.05
C GLY A 271 -16.62 17.45 -0.28
N LEU A 272 -17.70 17.96 -0.87
CA LEU A 272 -18.48 17.35 -1.96
C LEU A 272 -17.77 17.08 -3.30
N GLU A 273 -16.45 17.21 -3.44
CA GLU A 273 -15.80 17.19 -4.76
C GLU A 273 -14.44 16.51 -4.88
N LYS A 274 -14.05 15.60 -3.97
CA LYS A 274 -12.84 14.79 -4.22
C LYS A 274 -13.07 13.32 -3.89
N LEU A 275 -13.49 12.58 -4.92
CA LEU A 275 -13.16 11.16 -5.08
C LEU A 275 -11.66 11.00 -4.75
N LEU A 276 -11.26 9.90 -4.12
CA LEU A 276 -9.84 9.55 -4.01
C LEU A 276 -9.13 9.95 -5.30
N GLY A 277 -8.11 10.80 -5.16
CA GLY A 277 -7.50 11.48 -6.30
C GLY A 277 -7.27 10.46 -7.41
N SER A 278 -7.83 10.71 -8.59
CA SER A 278 -7.77 9.80 -9.75
C SER A 278 -6.39 9.17 -9.89
N THR A 279 -5.33 9.93 -9.62
CA THR A 279 -3.95 9.47 -9.48
C THR A 279 -3.76 8.20 -8.65
N THR A 280 -4.20 8.17 -7.39
CA THR A 280 -4.02 7.00 -6.53
C THR A 280 -4.72 5.78 -7.10
N GLU A 281 -5.93 5.96 -7.61
CA GLU A 281 -6.70 4.86 -8.19
C GLU A 281 -6.06 4.32 -9.47
N HIS A 282 -5.51 5.19 -10.31
CA HIS A 282 -4.92 4.75 -11.57
C HIS A 282 -3.51 4.17 -11.39
N ILE A 283 -2.73 4.66 -10.42
CA ILE A 283 -1.38 4.14 -10.12
C ILE A 283 -1.43 2.66 -9.77
N LEU A 284 -2.39 2.28 -8.93
CA LEU A 284 -2.51 0.90 -8.47
C LEU A 284 -2.71 -0.06 -9.66
N TYR A 285 -3.43 0.33 -10.71
CA TYR A 285 -3.56 -0.53 -11.90
C TYR A 285 -2.27 -0.71 -12.72
N GLN A 286 -1.27 0.14 -12.53
CA GLN A 286 -0.15 0.29 -13.47
C GLN A 286 1.22 -0.05 -12.87
N VAL A 287 1.39 0.06 -11.55
CA VAL A 287 2.70 -0.17 -10.92
C VAL A 287 3.01 -1.66 -10.75
N PRO A 288 4.25 -2.10 -11.07
CA PRO A 288 4.69 -3.48 -10.87
C PRO A 288 5.08 -3.80 -9.43
N CYS A 289 5.16 -2.78 -8.57
CA CYS A 289 5.72 -2.86 -7.22
C CYS A 289 4.62 -2.90 -6.15
N SER A 290 5.03 -3.08 -4.89
CA SER A 290 4.09 -2.98 -3.77
C SER A 290 3.71 -1.51 -3.50
N VAL A 291 2.57 -1.30 -2.85
CA VAL A 291 2.09 0.06 -2.50
C VAL A 291 1.75 0.15 -1.03
N LEU A 292 2.27 1.17 -0.36
CA LEU A 292 1.91 1.55 1.01
C LEU A 292 1.11 2.85 0.97
N ALA A 293 -0.18 2.76 1.27
CA ALA A 293 -1.08 3.90 1.26
C ALA A 293 -1.32 4.43 2.69
N VAL A 294 -1.17 5.74 2.90
CA VAL A 294 -1.19 6.40 4.21
C VAL A 294 -2.23 7.50 4.34
#